data_AF-A0A392RR28-F1
#
_entry.id   AF-A0A392RR28-F1
#
_cell.length_a   1.000
_cell.length_b   1.000
_cell.length_c   1.000
_cell.angle_alpha   90.00
_cell.angle_beta   90.00
_cell.angle_gamma   90.00
#
_symmetry.space_group_name_H-M   'P 1'
#
loop_
_entity.id
_entity.type
_entity.pdbx_description
1 polymer ?
#
loop_
_entity_poly.entity_id
_entity_poly.type
_entity_poly.pdbx_seq_one_letter_code
_entity_poly.pdbx_strand_id
1 'polypeptide(L)'
;TVLGIGGCYEKLVKEFLVNIPTDCDNPISKEYLKVYVRGKCINFSPVVINRFLGRSEDAQPELEVIDNEICKTITANQIKQ
;
A
#
# COMPACT_ATOMS: atom_id res chain seq x y z
N THR A 1 18.68 -7.81 20.36
CA THR A 1 18.01 -6.83 19.47
C THR A 1 18.84 -6.65 18.23
N VAL A 2 18.27 -6.86 17.05
CA VAL A 2 18.99 -6.63 15.77
C VAL A 2 19.05 -5.12 15.53
N LEU A 3 20.25 -4.56 15.39
CA LEU A 3 20.50 -3.15 15.08
C LEU A 3 20.68 -2.97 13.55
N GLY A 4 20.38 -1.78 13.02
CA GLY A 4 20.54 -1.48 11.58
C GLY A 4 19.28 -1.73 10.71
N ILE A 5 18.14 -1.93 11.36
CA ILE A 5 16.86 -2.24 10.70
C ILE A 5 16.35 -1.10 9.80
N GLY A 6 16.62 0.17 10.13
CA GLY A 6 16.08 1.33 9.40
C GLY A 6 16.41 1.34 7.90
N GLY A 7 17.67 1.11 7.53
CA GLY A 7 18.07 1.05 6.11
C GLY A 7 17.57 -0.21 5.38
N CYS A 8 17.35 -1.30 6.12
CA CYS A 8 16.73 -2.51 5.57
C CYS A 8 15.24 -2.30 5.27
N TYR A 9 14.52 -1.59 6.13
CA TYR A 9 13.11 -1.24 5.88
C TYR A 9 12.95 -0.31 4.69
N GLU A 10 13.79 0.72 4.55
CA GLU A 10 13.69 1.63 3.41
C GLU A 10 13.85 0.89 2.07
N LYS A 11 14.84 0.00 1.97
CA LYS A 11 15.04 -0.82 0.76
C LYS A 11 13.89 -1.78 0.51
N LEU A 12 13.33 -2.40 1.57
CA LEU A 12 12.19 -3.30 1.44
C LEU A 12 10.92 -2.56 1.01
N VAL A 13 10.67 -1.36 1.54
CA VAL A 13 9.54 -0.51 1.15
C VAL A 13 9.67 -0.08 -0.31
N LYS A 14 10.88 0.33 -0.73
CA LYS A 14 11.16 0.64 -2.13
C LYS A 14 10.95 -0.56 -3.04
N GLU A 15 11.48 -1.73 -2.66
CA GLU A 15 11.30 -2.99 -3.40
C GLU A 15 9.81 -3.36 -3.54
N PHE A 16 9.05 -3.24 -2.44
CA PHE A 16 7.60 -3.46 -2.45
C PHE A 16 6.93 -2.52 -3.46
N LEU A 17 7.19 -1.21 -3.39
CA LEU A 17 6.54 -0.20 -4.22
C LEU A 17 6.84 -0.38 -5.71
N VAL A 18 8.09 -0.66 -6.08
CA VAL A 18 8.49 -0.83 -7.49
C VAL A 18 8.01 -2.14 -8.10
N ASN A 19 7.70 -3.14 -7.26
CA ASN A 19 7.22 -4.44 -7.71
C ASN A 19 5.69 -4.55 -7.75
N ILE A 20 4.95 -3.47 -7.45
CA ILE A 20 3.49 -3.46 -7.60
C ILE A 20 3.15 -3.64 -9.10
N PRO A 21 2.43 -4.70 -9.48
CA PRO A 21 2.13 -4.97 -10.87
C PRO A 21 1.05 -3.99 -11.39
N THR A 22 1.09 -3.67 -12.68
CA THR A 22 0.17 -2.69 -13.29
C THR A 22 -1.29 -3.11 -13.28
N ASP A 23 -1.56 -4.41 -13.15
CA ASP A 23 -2.87 -5.03 -13.09
C ASP A 23 -3.26 -5.47 -11.68
N CYS A 24 -2.61 -4.91 -10.65
CA CYS A 24 -2.87 -5.25 -9.26
C CYS A 24 -4.29 -4.89 -8.79
N ASP A 25 -5.00 -4.03 -9.52
CA ASP A 25 -6.36 -3.57 -9.28
C ASP A 25 -7.41 -4.36 -10.06
N ASN A 26 -7.02 -5.24 -10.98
CA ASN A 26 -7.93 -6.03 -11.79
C ASN A 26 -8.31 -7.35 -11.07
N PRO A 27 -9.56 -7.55 -10.62
CA PRO A 27 -9.97 -8.75 -9.88
C PRO A 27 -9.89 -10.06 -10.69
N ILE A 28 -9.77 -9.98 -12.01
CA ILE A 28 -9.62 -11.14 -12.89
C ILE A 28 -8.13 -11.52 -13.04
N SER A 29 -7.21 -10.59 -12.76
CA SER A 29 -5.79 -10.86 -12.85
C SER A 29 -5.32 -11.86 -11.80
N LYS A 30 -4.35 -12.69 -12.16
CA LYS A 30 -3.61 -13.52 -11.20
C LYS A 30 -2.78 -12.70 -10.23
N GLU A 31 -2.46 -11.46 -10.61
CA GLU A 31 -1.65 -10.51 -9.85
C GLU A 31 -2.51 -9.56 -8.98
N TYR A 32 -3.83 -9.75 -8.97
CA TYR A 32 -4.75 -8.97 -8.15
C TYR A 32 -4.30 -8.92 -6.69
N LEU A 33 -4.01 -7.71 -6.21
CA LEU A 33 -3.56 -7.42 -4.85
C LEU A 33 -2.36 -8.26 -4.38
N LYS A 34 -1.43 -8.59 -5.29
CA LYS A 34 -0.21 -9.34 -5.01
C LYS A 34 1.05 -8.58 -5.39
N VAL A 35 2.09 -8.76 -4.60
CA VAL A 35 3.43 -8.24 -4.88
C VAL A 35 4.47 -9.28 -4.51
N TYR A 36 5.58 -9.31 -5.24
CA TYR A 36 6.68 -10.21 -4.97
C TYR A 36 7.86 -9.43 -4.40
N VAL A 37 8.27 -9.76 -3.18
CA VAL A 37 9.43 -9.14 -2.51
C VAL A 37 10.37 -10.26 -2.10
N ARG A 38 11.61 -10.25 -2.59
CA ARG A 38 12.63 -11.28 -2.34
C ARG A 38 12.14 -12.71 -2.60
N GLY A 39 11.40 -12.89 -3.69
CA GLY A 39 10.82 -14.18 -4.09
C GLY A 39 9.61 -14.63 -3.24
N LYS A 40 9.11 -13.80 -2.34
CA LYS A 40 7.89 -14.07 -1.56
C LYS A 40 6.71 -13.33 -2.15
N CYS A 41 5.63 -14.06 -2.43
CA CYS A 41 4.33 -13.48 -2.78
C CYS A 41 3.66 -12.96 -1.52
N ILE A 42 3.28 -11.68 -1.52
CA ILE A 42 2.60 -10.99 -0.43
C ILE A 42 1.26 -10.49 -0.98
N ASN A 43 0.17 -10.81 -0.29
CA ASN A 43 -1.15 -10.23 -0.57
C ASN A 43 -1.28 -8.90 0.20
N PHE A 44 -1.76 -7.85 -0.44
CA PHE A 44 -1.85 -6.51 0.17
C PHE A 44 -3.27 -5.91 0.10
N SER A 45 -4.31 -6.73 0.23
CA SER A 45 -5.68 -6.20 0.21
C SER A 45 -5.96 -5.23 1.38
N PRO A 46 -6.96 -4.33 1.23
CA PRO A 46 -7.37 -3.43 2.31
C PRO A 46 -7.64 -4.17 3.63
N VAL A 47 -8.26 -5.35 3.57
CA VAL A 47 -8.52 -6.22 4.73
C VAL A 47 -7.20 -6.65 5.40
N VAL A 48 -6.21 -7.11 4.61
CA VAL A 48 -4.91 -7.55 5.15
C VAL A 48 -4.17 -6.39 5.82
N ILE A 49 -4.18 -5.22 5.18
CA ILE A 49 -3.53 -4.01 5.71
C ILE A 49 -4.22 -3.57 7.00
N ASN A 50 -5.55 -3.48 7.00
CA ASN A 50 -6.31 -3.05 8.17
C ASN A 50 -6.11 -3.97 9.37
N ARG A 51 -6.13 -5.30 9.14
CA ARG A 51 -5.81 -6.28 10.18
C ARG A 51 -4.44 -6.03 10.79
N PHE A 52 -3.43 -5.80 9.96
CA PHE A 52 -2.07 -5.55 10.43
C PHE A 52 -1.97 -4.24 11.24
N LEU A 53 -2.74 -3.22 10.85
CA LEU A 53 -2.79 -1.92 11.53
C LEU A 53 -3.73 -1.90 12.75
N GLY A 54 -4.42 -3.00 13.07
CA GLY A 54 -5.42 -3.05 14.14
C GLY A 54 -6.66 -2.19 13.87
N ARG A 55 -7.01 -2.01 12.59
CA ARG A 55 -8.19 -1.26 12.13
C ARG A 55 -9.34 -2.20 11.79
N SER A 56 -10.55 -1.66 11.58
CA SER A 56 -11.69 -2.45 11.13
C SER A 56 -11.41 -3.08 9.76
N GLU A 57 -11.79 -4.36 9.62
CA GLU A 57 -11.75 -5.12 8.37
C GLU A 57 -13.02 -4.93 7.52
N ASP A 58 -14.01 -4.18 8.03
CA ASP A 58 -15.27 -3.94 7.34
C ASP A 58 -15.04 -3.21 6.01
N ALA A 59 -15.81 -3.60 4.99
CA ALA A 59 -15.79 -2.94 3.70
C ALA A 59 -16.11 -1.45 3.88
N GLN A 60 -15.10 -0.60 3.65
CA GLN A 60 -15.31 0.83 3.59
C GLN A 60 -16.03 1.13 2.27
N PRO A 61 -17.06 1.99 2.26
CA PRO A 61 -17.69 2.42 1.02
C PRO A 61 -16.63 3.02 0.09
N GLU A 62 -16.76 2.72 -1.20
CA GLU A 62 -15.93 3.31 -2.25
C GLU A 62 -16.19 4.82 -2.24
N LEU A 63 -15.29 5.57 -1.62
CA LEU A 63 -15.40 7.01 -1.57
C LEU A 63 -15.09 7.53 -2.98
N GLU A 64 -16.02 8.28 -3.59
CA GLU A 64 -15.70 9.18 -4.70
C GLU A 64 -14.78 10.28 -4.15
N VAL A 65 -13.47 10.00 -4.06
CA VAL A 65 -12.52 11.00 -3.59
C VAL A 65 -11.96 11.73 -4.79
N ILE A 66 -12.19 13.05 -4.82
CA ILE A 66 -11.55 13.93 -5.79
C ILE A 66 -10.06 13.98 -5.47
N ASP A 67 -9.19 13.67 -6.45
CA ASP A 67 -7.72 13.62 -6.29
C ASP A 67 -7.12 14.83 -5.57
N ASN A 68 -7.75 16.00 -5.72
CA ASN A 68 -7.33 17.24 -5.07
C ASN A 68 -7.49 17.18 -3.54
N GLU A 69 -8.55 16.57 -3.03
CA GLU A 69 -8.77 16.40 -1.59
C GLU A 69 -7.87 15.30 -1.01
N ILE A 70 -7.57 14.25 -1.79
CA ILE A 70 -6.56 13.25 -1.42
C ILE A 70 -5.20 13.93 -1.25
N CYS A 71 -4.75 14.67 -2.26
CA CYS A 71 -3.45 15.33 -2.24
C CYS A 71 -3.33 16.29 -1.05
N LYS A 72 -4.35 17.12 -0.79
CA LYS A 72 -4.41 18.00 0.38
C LYS A 72 -4.30 17.24 1.70
N THR A 73 -5.04 16.14 1.83
CA THR A 73 -5.07 15.33 3.05
C THR A 73 -3.74 14.61 3.28
N ILE A 74 -3.18 13.96 2.27
CA ILE A 74 -1.90 13.23 2.36
C ILE A 74 -0.74 14.19 2.64
N THR A 75 -0.77 15.37 2.03
CA THR A 75 0.32 16.35 2.16
C THR A 75 0.15 17.28 3.35
N ALA A 76 -0.89 17.08 4.17
CA ALA A 76 -1.25 17.98 5.26
C ALA A 76 -1.29 19.46 4.83
N ASN A 77 -1.80 19.72 3.61
CA ASN A 77 -1.83 21.05 2.98
C ASN A 77 -0.47 21.74 2.83
N GLN A 78 0.65 21.01 2.86
CA GLN A 78 1.98 21.60 2.77
C GLN A 78 2.42 21.92 1.35
N ILE A 79 1.71 21.43 0.34
CA ILE A 79 1.97 21.76 -1.07
C ILE A 79 1.11 22.95 -1.46
N LYS A 80 1.74 24.04 -1.89
CA LYS A 80 1.05 25.17 -2.54
C LYS A 80 0.78 24.79 -4.00
N GLN A 81 -0.47 24.98 -4.42
CA GLN A 81 -0.91 24.83 -5.81
C GLN A 81 -0.31 25.92 -6.70
#